data_AF-A0A7W8XB54-F1
#
_entry.id   AF-A0A7W8XB54-F1
#
_cell.length_a   1.000
_cell.length_b   1.000
_cell.length_c   1.000
_cell.angle_alpha   90.00
_cell.angle_beta   90.00
_cell.angle_gamma   90.00
#
_symmetry.space_group_name_H-M   'P 1'
#
loop_
_entity.id
_entity.type
_entity.pdbx_description
1 polymer ?
#
loop_
_entity_poly.entity_id
_entity_poly.type
_entity_poly.pdbx_seq_one_letter_code
_entity_poly.pdbx_strand_id
1 'polypeptide(L)'
;MALSILSDCGSRIGRHLADVVNLFDPEIIVVGGEAVEFGDALLAPIRRTMEEFAFFNNPELIPDWVPGSWARGAAALATQNIFEFERSPSR
;
A
#
# COMPACT_ATOMS: atom_id res chain seq x y z
N MET A 1 -0.06 -16.78 20.01
CA MET A 1 -0.01 -15.38 20.47
C MET A 1 0.51 -14.43 19.38
N ALA A 2 1.69 -14.66 18.78
CA ALA A 2 2.18 -13.77 17.70
C ALA A 2 1.26 -13.72 16.47
N LEU A 3 0.80 -14.88 15.97
CA LEU A 3 -0.11 -14.95 14.81
C LEU A 3 -1.46 -14.29 15.07
N SER A 4 -2.00 -14.37 16.30
CA SER A 4 -3.26 -13.68 16.62
C SER A 4 -3.09 -12.17 16.64
N ILE A 5 -1.94 -11.66 17.13
CA ILE A 5 -1.64 -10.22 17.07
C ILE A 5 -1.53 -9.76 15.62
N LEU A 6 -0.83 -10.51 14.75
CA LEU A 6 -0.74 -10.18 13.32
C LEU A 6 -2.11 -10.22 12.64
N SER A 7 -2.94 -11.21 12.98
CA SER A 7 -4.32 -11.30 12.48
C SER A 7 -5.17 -10.10 12.90
N ASP A 8 -5.10 -9.70 14.17
CA ASP A 8 -5.85 -8.55 14.69
C ASP A 8 -5.37 -7.24 14.05
N CYS A 9 -4.05 -7.05 13.92
CA CYS A 9 -3.46 -5.90 13.24
C CYS A 9 -3.89 -5.85 11.77
N GLY A 10 -3.75 -6.95 11.04
CA GLY A 10 -4.11 -7.02 9.63
C GLY A 10 -5.59 -6.76 9.40
N SER A 11 -6.47 -7.27 10.28
CA SER A 11 -7.91 -7.00 10.18
C SER A 11 -8.21 -5.50 10.38
N ARG A 12 -7.58 -4.84 11.36
CA ARG A 12 -7.75 -3.39 11.58
C ARG A 12 -7.24 -2.56 10.41
N ILE A 13 -6.09 -2.93 9.84
CA ILE A 13 -5.55 -2.29 8.63
C ILE A 13 -6.52 -2.47 7.46
N GLY A 14 -6.99 -3.70 7.22
CA GLY A 14 -7.93 -4.01 6.15
C GLY A 14 -9.24 -3.22 6.26
N ARG A 15 -9.73 -2.96 7.48
CA ARG A 15 -10.93 -2.13 7.69
C ARG A 15 -10.73 -0.69 7.20
N HIS A 16 -9.59 -0.08 7.54
CA HIS A 16 -9.29 1.28 7.09
C HIS A 16 -8.95 1.34 5.60
N LEU A 17 -8.30 0.31 5.05
CA LEU A 17 -8.09 0.22 3.61
C LEU A 17 -9.42 0.09 2.87
N ALA A 18 -10.40 -0.64 3.39
CA ALA A 18 -11.74 -0.68 2.80
C ALA A 18 -12.40 0.70 2.72
N ASP A 19 -12.22 1.55 3.75
CA ASP A 19 -12.72 2.93 3.72
C ASP A 19 -12.03 3.76 2.62
N VAL A 20 -10.72 3.58 2.44
CA VAL A 20 -9.96 4.20 1.33
C VAL A 20 -10.47 3.70 -0.02
N VAL A 21 -10.69 2.39 -0.18
CA VAL A 21 -11.23 1.80 -1.41
C VAL A 21 -12.60 2.39 -1.73
N ASN A 22 -13.50 2.44 -0.75
CA ASN A 22 -14.83 2.97 -0.94
C ASN A 22 -14.84 4.46 -1.32
N LEU A 23 -13.83 5.24 -0.92
CA LEU A 23 -13.76 6.67 -1.19
C LEU A 23 -13.07 7.00 -2.53
N PHE A 24 -12.00 6.29 -2.86
CA PHE A 24 -11.12 6.63 -3.98
C PHE A 24 -11.19 5.66 -5.16
N ASP A 25 -11.79 4.49 -4.98
CA ASP A 25 -11.91 3.43 -5.98
C ASP A 25 -10.58 3.12 -6.72
N PRO A 26 -9.48 2.82 -6.00
CA PRO A 26 -8.22 2.51 -6.65
C PRO A 26 -8.29 1.14 -7.33
N GLU A 27 -7.54 0.98 -8.43
CA GLU A 27 -7.41 -0.33 -9.10
C GLU A 27 -6.43 -1.26 -8.37
N ILE A 28 -5.39 -0.69 -7.75
CA ILE A 28 -4.28 -1.42 -7.11
C ILE A 28 -3.91 -0.73 -5.80
N ILE A 29 -3.57 -1.52 -4.78
CA ILE A 29 -2.95 -1.07 -3.54
C ILE A 29 -1.56 -1.69 -3.44
N VAL A 30 -0.53 -0.83 -3.44
CA VAL A 30 0.85 -1.26 -3.22
C VAL A 30 1.20 -1.14 -1.75
N VAL A 31 1.67 -2.23 -1.14
CA VAL A 31 2.06 -2.28 0.27
C VAL A 31 3.57 -2.41 0.37
N GLY A 32 4.20 -1.45 1.04
CA GLY A 32 5.63 -1.44 1.32
C GLY A 32 5.91 -1.43 2.83
N GLY A 33 7.20 -1.42 3.17
CA GLY A 33 7.71 -1.43 4.55
C GLY A 33 8.04 -2.84 5.04
N GLU A 34 8.80 -2.90 6.14
CA GLU A 34 9.35 -4.15 6.67
C GLU A 34 8.27 -5.15 7.09
N ALA A 35 7.09 -4.67 7.48
CA ALA A 35 5.97 -5.52 7.88
C ALA A 35 5.46 -6.45 6.76
N VAL A 36 5.77 -6.14 5.49
CA VAL A 36 5.46 -7.01 4.34
C VAL A 36 6.14 -8.38 4.47
N GLU A 37 7.29 -8.46 5.16
CA GLU A 37 8.02 -9.72 5.39
C GLU A 37 7.23 -10.74 6.24
N PHE A 38 6.22 -10.29 6.99
CA PHE A 38 5.32 -11.20 7.71
C PHE A 38 4.39 -12.00 6.78
N GLY A 39 4.35 -11.67 5.48
CA GLY A 39 3.61 -12.41 4.46
C GLY A 39 2.14 -12.59 4.83
N ASP A 40 1.59 -13.77 4.53
CA ASP A 40 0.16 -14.03 4.72
C ASP A 40 -0.31 -13.97 6.18
N ALA A 41 0.58 -14.09 7.16
CA ALA A 41 0.21 -13.90 8.56
C ALA A 41 -0.33 -12.49 8.85
N LEU A 42 0.09 -11.50 8.06
CA LEU A 42 -0.42 -10.13 8.09
C LEU A 42 -1.32 -9.81 6.89
N LEU A 43 -0.92 -10.23 5.68
CA LEU A 43 -1.57 -9.82 4.43
C LEU A 43 -2.91 -10.54 4.18
N ALA A 44 -3.07 -11.80 4.61
CA ALA A 44 -4.34 -12.50 4.43
C ALA A 44 -5.48 -11.90 5.28
N PRO A 45 -5.28 -11.55 6.56
CA PRO A 45 -6.26 -10.78 7.34
C PRO A 45 -6.62 -9.43 6.71
N ILE A 46 -5.64 -8.70 6.14
CA ILE A 46 -5.90 -7.44 5.43
C ILE A 46 -6.86 -7.67 4.26
N ARG A 47 -6.52 -8.59 3.36
CA ARG A 47 -7.36 -8.91 2.18
C ARG A 47 -8.76 -9.34 2.58
N ARG A 48 -8.87 -10.26 3.56
CA ARG A 48 -10.16 -10.75 4.05
C ARG A 48 -11.04 -9.62 4.60
N THR A 49 -10.48 -8.72 5.39
CA THR A 49 -11.26 -7.60 5.95
C THR A 49 -11.60 -6.58 4.87
N MET A 50 -10.72 -6.33 3.90
CA MET A 50 -11.08 -5.48 2.76
C MET A 50 -12.26 -6.05 1.97
N GLU A 51 -12.22 -7.35 1.65
CA GLU A 51 -13.30 -8.06 0.97
C GLU A 51 -14.64 -7.98 1.72
N GLU A 52 -14.61 -7.95 3.06
CA GLU A 52 -15.80 -7.85 3.89
C GLU A 52 -16.43 -6.44 3.89
N PHE A 53 -15.61 -5.40 3.75
CA PHE A 53 -16.03 -4.01 4.01
C PHE A 53 -15.97 -3.07 2.79
N ALA A 54 -15.34 -3.47 1.70
CA ALA A 54 -15.40 -2.76 0.43
C ALA A 54 -16.73 -3.05 -0.29
N PHE A 55 -17.34 -2.05 -0.91
CA PHE A 55 -18.69 -2.18 -1.46
C PHE A 55 -18.73 -2.66 -2.91
N PHE A 56 -17.86 -2.11 -3.76
CA PHE A 56 -17.95 -2.27 -5.22
C PHE A 56 -16.74 -3.00 -5.80
N ASN A 57 -15.54 -2.61 -5.39
CA ASN A 57 -14.29 -3.14 -5.91
C ASN A 57 -13.41 -3.69 -4.78
N ASN A 58 -12.63 -4.72 -5.12
CA ASN A 58 -11.60 -5.28 -4.26
C ASN A 58 -10.27 -5.19 -5.01
N PRO A 59 -9.50 -4.09 -4.84
CA PRO A 59 -8.26 -3.90 -5.58
C PRO A 59 -7.23 -4.95 -5.23
N GLU A 60 -6.37 -5.25 -6.19
CA GLU A 60 -5.24 -6.15 -5.96
C GLU A 60 -4.28 -5.51 -4.96
N LEU A 61 -3.94 -6.26 -3.90
CA LEU A 61 -2.98 -5.85 -2.90
C LEU A 61 -1.61 -6.44 -3.23
N ILE A 62 -0.70 -5.60 -3.71
CA ILE A 62 0.61 -5.99 -4.20
C ILE A 62 1.67 -5.63 -3.15
N PRO A 63 2.31 -6.61 -2.51
CA PRO A 63 3.48 -6.35 -1.68
C PRO A 63 4.68 -6.00 -2.58
N ASP A 64 5.21 -4.78 -2.45
CA ASP A 64 6.41 -4.33 -3.15
C ASP A 64 7.36 -3.65 -2.16
N TRP A 65 8.09 -4.49 -1.43
CA TRP A 65 9.15 -4.06 -0.53
C TRP A 65 10.49 -4.62 -0.98
N VAL A 66 11.44 -3.74 -1.26
CA VAL A 66 12.85 -4.08 -1.43
C VAL A 66 13.72 -3.18 -0.54
N PRO A 67 14.83 -3.69 0.01
CA PRO A 67 15.74 -2.87 0.79
C PRO A 67 16.17 -1.61 0.03
N GLY A 68 15.96 -0.45 0.66
CA GLY A 68 16.29 0.85 0.09
C GLY A 68 15.21 1.46 -0.82
N SER A 69 14.00 0.89 -0.93
CA SER A 69 12.88 1.50 -1.70
C SER A 69 12.65 2.97 -1.32
N TRP A 70 12.68 3.29 -0.03
CA TRP A 70 12.52 4.68 0.44
C TRP A 70 13.66 5.60 -0.02
N ALA A 71 14.90 5.14 0.05
CA ALA A 71 16.06 5.91 -0.39
C ALA A 71 16.03 6.15 -1.91
N ARG A 72 15.61 5.14 -2.69
CA ARG A 72 15.42 5.27 -4.15
C ARG A 72 14.32 6.28 -4.47
N GLY A 73 13.19 6.24 -3.76
CA GLY A 73 12.11 7.21 -3.91
C GLY A 73 12.56 8.64 -3.60
N ALA A 74 13.29 8.85 -2.50
CA ALA A 74 13.85 10.15 -2.14
C ALA A 74 14.88 10.65 -3.17
N ALA A 75 15.77 9.78 -3.66
CA ALA A 75 16.72 10.12 -4.71
C ALA A 75 16.02 10.48 -6.02
N ALA A 76 14.97 9.75 -6.40
CA ALA A 76 14.16 10.05 -7.58
C ALA A 76 13.50 11.43 -7.45
N LEU A 77 12.91 11.75 -6.28
CA LEU A 77 12.32 13.07 -6.01
C LEU A 77 13.37 14.18 -6.07
N ALA A 78 14.57 13.98 -5.51
CA ALA A 78 15.66 14.95 -5.61
C ALA A 78 16.10 15.15 -7.07
N THR A 79 16.18 14.07 -7.84
CA THR A 79 16.52 14.10 -9.27
C THR A 79 15.45 14.87 -10.07
N GLN A 80 14.16 14.66 -9.76
CA GLN A 80 13.07 15.38 -10.42
C GLN A 80 13.16 16.89 -10.25
N ASN A 81 13.57 17.36 -9.07
CA ASN A 81 13.77 18.78 -8.79
C ASN A 81 14.97 19.37 -9.55
N ILE A 82 16.05 18.60 -9.71
CA ILE A 82 17.26 19.06 -10.41
C ILE A 82 16.99 19.23 -11.91
N PHE A 83 16.17 18.36 -12.49
CA PHE A 83 15.95 18.30 -13.94
C PHE A 83 14.59 18.84 -14.41
N GLU A 84 13.76 19.41 -13.52
CA GLU A 84 12.48 20.07 -13.82
C GLU A 84 11.55 19.28 -14.76
N PHE A 85 11.42 17.97 -14.57
CA PHE A 85 10.61 17.12 -15.46
C PHE A 85 9.12 17.49 -15.52
N GLU A 86 8.62 18.32 -14.60
CA GLU A 86 7.23 18.82 -14.59
C GLU A 86 7.01 20.14 -15.35
N ARG A 87 8.06 20.79 -15.90
CA ARG A 87 7.85 21.96 -16.76
C ARG A 87 7.22 21.53 -18.08
N SER A 88 5.90 21.69 -18.19
CA SER A 88 5.21 21.72 -19.48
C SER A 88 5.92 22.71 -20.41
N PRO A 89 6.10 22.41 -21.72
CA PRO A 89 6.70 23.35 -22.64
C PRO A 89 5.92 24.66 -22.54
N SER A 90 6.59 25.72 -22.09
CA SER A 90 6.02 27.06 -22.06
C SER A 90 5.51 27.38 -23.46
N ARG A 91 4.20 27.56 -23.57
CA ARG A 91 3.54 28.02 -24.79
C ARG A 91 3.94 29.46 -25.12
#